data_AF-A0A4R4UBI1-F1
#
_entry.id   AF-A0A4R4UBI1-F1
#
_cell.length_a   1.000
_cell.length_b   1.000
_cell.length_c   1.000
_cell.angle_alpha   90.00
_cell.angle_beta   90.00
_cell.angle_gamma   90.00
#
_symmetry.space_group_name_H-M   'P 1'
#
loop_
_entity.id
_entity.type
_entity.pdbx_description
1 polymer ?
#
loop_
_entity_poly.entity_id
_entity_poly.type
_entity_poly.pdbx_seq_one_letter_code
_entity_poly.pdbx_strand_id
1 'polypeptide(L)'
;RLAEEREAKELLSELDGMDTDDPAFLKSLDKLRMDVLTHARAEERYEFDRLGDQFSPVQLKGFAAAVRAAEATAPTRPHPGTESATKNLLAGPPAAMMDRVRDMIRDARDKG
;
A
#
# COMPACT_ATOMS: atom_id res chain seq x y z
N ARG A 1 7.68 -6.65 9.02
CA ARG A 1 6.74 -5.77 8.27
C ARG A 1 7.08 -5.70 6.79
N LEU A 2 8.16 -5.04 6.33
CA LEU A 2 8.52 -5.05 4.90
C LEU A 2 8.72 -6.47 4.33
N ALA A 3 9.28 -7.40 5.13
CA ALA A 3 9.40 -8.80 4.73
C ALA A 3 8.03 -9.52 4.64
N GLU A 4 7.12 -9.29 5.59
CA GLU A 4 5.75 -9.84 5.55
C GLU A 4 4.97 -9.32 4.32
N GLU A 5 5.12 -8.03 4.01
CA GLU A 5 4.48 -7.40 2.86
C GLU A 5 5.06 -7.96 1.53
N ARG A 6 6.37 -8.20 1.48
CA ARG A 6 7.02 -8.86 0.35
C ARG A 6 6.48 -10.25 0.11
N GLU A 7 6.48 -11.08 1.15
CA GLU A 7 6.02 -12.46 1.09
C GLU A 7 4.56 -12.55 0.62
N ALA A 8 3.69 -11.66 1.11
CA ALA A 8 2.30 -11.59 0.67
C ALA A 8 2.17 -11.18 -0.81
N LYS A 9 3.00 -10.27 -1.31
CA LYS A 9 3.00 -9.84 -2.72
C LYS A 9 3.57 -10.90 -3.66
N GLU A 10 4.62 -11.60 -3.24
CA GLU A 10 5.16 -12.75 -3.98
C GLU A 10 4.09 -13.84 -4.11
N LEU A 11 3.43 -14.21 -3.00
CA LEU A 11 2.34 -15.17 -3.00
C LEU A 11 1.14 -14.73 -3.86
N LEU A 12 0.78 -13.45 -3.82
CA LEU A 12 -0.27 -12.89 -4.69
C LEU A 12 0.12 -12.98 -6.17
N SER A 13 1.39 -12.72 -6.50
CA SER A 13 1.89 -12.83 -7.88
C SER A 13 1.92 -14.28 -8.37
N GLU A 14 2.22 -15.24 -7.49
CA GLU A 14 2.13 -16.67 -7.79
C GLU A 14 0.67 -17.08 -8.05
N LEU A 15 -0.26 -16.61 -7.21
CA LEU A 15 -1.70 -16.87 -7.38
C LEU A 15 -2.28 -16.25 -8.67
N ASP A 16 -1.85 -15.05 -9.07
CA ASP A 16 -2.31 -14.40 -10.32
C ASP A 16 -1.95 -15.22 -11.57
N GLY A 17 -0.87 -16.01 -11.50
CA GLY A 17 -0.44 -16.91 -12.56
C GLY A 17 -0.91 -18.37 -12.42
N MET A 18 -1.62 -18.72 -11.34
CA MET A 18 -2.01 -20.09 -11.03
C MET A 18 -3.41 -20.43 -11.59
N ASP A 19 -3.56 -21.65 -12.12
CA ASP A 19 -4.87 -22.17 -12.51
C ASP A 19 -5.72 -22.41 -11.25
N THR A 20 -7.00 -22.03 -11.30
CA THR A 20 -7.94 -22.25 -10.21
C THR A 20 -8.20 -23.73 -9.92
N ASP A 21 -7.98 -24.61 -10.90
CA ASP A 21 -8.10 -26.06 -10.75
C ASP A 21 -6.81 -26.71 -10.18
N ASP A 22 -5.74 -25.93 -9.98
CA ASP A 22 -4.51 -26.42 -9.34
C ASP A 22 -4.81 -26.82 -7.88
N PRO A 23 -4.45 -28.04 -7.44
CA PRO A 23 -4.64 -28.49 -6.06
C PRO A 23 -4.02 -27.57 -4.99
N ALA A 24 -3.01 -26.78 -5.34
CA ALA A 24 -2.37 -25.80 -4.46
C ALA A 24 -3.14 -24.48 -4.35
N PHE A 25 -4.03 -24.15 -5.30
CA PHE A 25 -4.67 -22.84 -5.41
C PHE A 25 -5.40 -22.44 -4.12
N LEU A 26 -6.31 -23.28 -3.63
CA LEU A 26 -7.10 -22.98 -2.44
C LEU A 26 -6.23 -22.82 -1.19
N LYS A 27 -5.14 -23.60 -1.08
CA LYS A 27 -4.21 -23.52 0.04
C LYS A 27 -3.42 -22.21 0.01
N SER A 28 -2.93 -21.82 -1.16
CA SER A 28 -2.21 -20.57 -1.36
C SER A 28 -3.12 -19.36 -1.13
N LEU A 29 -4.37 -19.43 -1.58
CA LEU A 29 -5.37 -18.38 -1.36
C LEU A 29 -5.69 -18.18 0.13
N ASP A 30 -5.87 -19.26 0.89
CA ASP A 30 -6.12 -19.16 2.33
C ASP A 30 -4.90 -18.59 3.08
N LYS A 31 -3.67 -18.98 2.67
CA LYS A 31 -2.45 -18.37 3.21
C LYS A 31 -2.40 -16.87 2.91
N LEU A 32 -2.65 -16.45 1.67
CA LEU A 32 -2.67 -15.03 1.30
C LEU A 32 -3.70 -14.26 2.13
N ARG A 33 -4.91 -14.82 2.28
CA ARG A 33 -5.96 -14.24 3.13
C ARG A 33 -5.49 -14.03 4.56
N MET A 34 -4.85 -15.05 5.16
CA MET A 34 -4.34 -14.97 6.52
C MET A 34 -3.23 -13.92 6.67
N ASP A 35 -2.31 -13.85 5.71
CA ASP A 35 -1.21 -12.88 5.70
C ASP A 35 -1.76 -11.44 5.59
N VAL A 36 -2.68 -11.18 4.65
CA VAL A 36 -3.34 -9.87 4.47
C VAL A 36 -4.13 -9.45 5.72
N LEU A 37 -4.95 -10.34 6.29
CA LEU A 37 -5.75 -10.01 7.47
C LEU A 37 -4.91 -9.82 8.74
N THR A 38 -3.76 -10.49 8.82
CA THR A 38 -2.82 -10.32 9.93
C THR A 38 -2.09 -8.99 9.81
N HIS A 39 -1.68 -8.63 8.59
CA HIS A 39 -1.07 -7.34 8.28
C HIS A 39 -2.02 -6.17 8.59
N ALA A 40 -3.23 -6.18 8.04
CA ALA A 40 -4.23 -5.13 8.27
C ALA A 40 -4.50 -4.91 9.77
N ARG A 41 -4.72 -6.00 10.53
CA ARG A 41 -4.92 -5.92 11.99
C ARG A 41 -3.73 -5.32 12.74
N ALA A 42 -2.51 -5.53 12.25
CA ALA A 42 -1.33 -4.93 12.84
C ALA A 42 -1.21 -3.44 12.52
N GLU A 43 -1.49 -3.03 11.28
CA GLU A 43 -1.47 -1.62 10.90
C GLU A 43 -2.53 -0.83 11.68
N GLU A 44 -3.76 -1.32 11.76
CA GLU A 44 -4.84 -0.71 12.53
C GLU A 44 -4.45 -0.50 13.99
N ARG A 45 -3.83 -1.50 14.61
CA ARG A 45 -3.51 -1.48 16.04
C ARG A 45 -2.28 -0.64 16.39
N TYR A 46 -1.29 -0.57 15.50
CA TYR A 46 0.02 -0.03 15.87
C TYR A 46 0.43 1.19 15.05
N GLU A 47 0.11 1.20 13.76
CA GLU A 47 0.57 2.26 12.85
C GLU A 47 -0.48 3.37 12.71
N PHE A 48 -1.76 3.03 12.52
CA PHE A 48 -2.82 4.02 12.35
C PHE A 48 -3.11 4.81 13.63
N ASP A 49 -3.08 4.15 14.79
CA ASP A 49 -3.16 4.83 16.08
C ASP A 49 -2.04 5.88 16.22
N ARG A 50 -0.81 5.53 15.83
CA ARG A 50 0.34 6.46 15.84
C ARG A 50 0.16 7.62 14.87
N LEU A 51 -0.44 7.39 13.70
CA LEU A 51 -0.75 8.48 12.76
C LEU A 51 -1.76 9.45 13.37
N GLY A 52 -2.76 8.94 14.08
CA GLY A 52 -3.74 9.76 14.80
C GLY A 52 -3.12 10.65 15.88
N ASP A 53 -2.15 10.12 16.62
CA ASP A 53 -1.48 10.84 17.71
C ASP A 53 -0.45 11.87 17.23
N GLN A 54 0.23 11.60 16.10
CA GLN A 54 1.39 12.40 15.66
C GLN A 54 1.08 13.50 14.66
N PHE A 55 -0.10 13.46 14.02
CA PHE A 55 -0.43 14.38 12.92
C PHE A 55 -1.74 15.11 13.16
N SER A 56 -1.81 16.37 12.70
CA SER A 56 -3.03 17.15 12.81
C SER A 56 -4.15 16.63 11.89
N PRO A 57 -5.43 16.94 12.17
CA PRO A 57 -6.54 16.55 11.30
C PRO A 57 -6.41 17.04 9.85
N VAL A 58 -5.75 18.19 9.62
CA VAL A 58 -5.51 18.73 8.27
C VAL A 58 -4.46 17.89 7.52
N GLN A 59 -3.36 17.50 8.19
CA GLN A 59 -2.34 16.63 7.62
C GLN A 59 -2.92 15.25 7.27
N LEU A 60 -3.72 14.66 8.17
CA LEU A 60 -4.39 13.37 7.94
C LEU A 60 -5.34 13.42 6.72
N LYS A 61 -6.08 14.52 6.53
CA LYS A 61 -6.89 14.73 5.31
C LYS A 61 -6.02 14.78 4.05
N GLY A 62 -4.84 15.40 4.13
CA GLY A 62 -3.85 15.40 3.06
C GLY A 62 -3.36 14.00 2.71
N PHE A 63 -3.00 13.20 3.72
CA PHE A 63 -2.59 11.81 3.53
C PHE A 63 -3.70 10.95 2.90
N ALA A 64 -4.94 11.09 3.36
CA ALA A 64 -6.08 10.37 2.77
C ALA A 64 -6.33 10.75 1.30
N ALA A 65 -6.09 12.00 0.92
CA ALA A 65 -6.15 12.40 -0.49
C ALA A 65 -5.01 11.80 -1.32
N ALA A 66 -3.79 11.75 -0.76
CA ALA A 66 -2.64 11.13 -1.39
C ALA A 66 -2.84 9.63 -1.66
N VAL A 67 -3.32 8.89 -0.65
CA VAL A 67 -3.61 7.45 -0.79
C VAL A 67 -4.63 7.20 -1.89
N ARG A 68 -5.75 7.94 -1.90
CA ARG A 68 -6.79 7.79 -2.95
C ARG A 68 -6.28 8.09 -4.36
N ALA A 69 -5.38 9.07 -4.51
CA ALA A 69 -4.77 9.37 -5.80
C ALA A 69 -3.83 8.25 -6.27
N ALA A 70 -3.06 7.67 -5.33
CA ALA A 70 -2.21 6.51 -5.61
C ALA A 70 -3.06 5.28 -6.00
N GLU A 71 -4.14 4.99 -5.27
CA GLU A 71 -5.07 3.90 -5.58
C GLU A 71 -5.68 4.04 -6.98
N ALA A 72 -6.12 5.26 -7.35
CA ALA A 72 -6.74 5.52 -8.65
C ALA A 72 -5.79 5.33 -9.84
N THR A 73 -4.48 5.28 -9.59
CA THR A 73 -3.43 5.14 -10.62
C THR A 73 -2.58 3.89 -10.47
N ALA A 74 -2.86 3.08 -9.45
CA ALA A 74 -2.15 1.84 -9.20
C ALA A 74 -2.42 0.85 -10.35
N PRO A 75 -1.38 0.11 -10.81
CA PRO A 75 -1.57 -0.99 -11.73
C PRO A 75 -2.54 -2.04 -11.17
N THR A 76 -3.31 -2.69 -12.05
CA THR A 76 -4.29 -3.71 -11.64
C THR A 76 -3.67 -5.09 -11.40
N ARG A 77 -2.35 -5.24 -11.53
CA ARG A 77 -1.62 -6.50 -11.32
C ARG A 77 -0.52 -6.37 -10.28
N PRO A 78 -0.15 -7.47 -9.59
CA PRO A 78 0.92 -7.46 -8.60
C PRO A 78 2.27 -7.15 -9.26
N HIS A 79 3.08 -6.31 -8.62
CA HIS A 79 4.45 -6.02 -9.03
C HIS A 79 5.40 -6.24 -7.85
N PRO A 80 5.83 -7.49 -7.60
CA PRO A 80 6.77 -7.81 -6.52
C PRO A 80 8.10 -7.06 -6.69
N GLY A 81 8.73 -6.67 -5.57
CA GLY A 81 10.06 -6.04 -5.58
C GLY A 81 10.09 -4.53 -5.80
N THR A 82 8.94 -3.84 -5.81
CA THR A 82 8.84 -2.36 -5.87
C THR A 82 8.75 -1.67 -4.50
N GLU A 83 9.11 -2.38 -3.43
CA GLU A 83 8.87 -2.01 -2.02
C GLU A 83 9.51 -0.69 -1.52
N SER A 84 10.45 -0.11 -2.27
CA SER A 84 10.94 1.24 -1.91
C SER A 84 10.06 2.30 -2.55
N ALA A 85 9.88 3.44 -1.87
CA ALA A 85 9.19 4.61 -2.41
C ALA A 85 9.72 5.01 -3.81
N THR A 86 11.02 4.80 -4.06
CA THR A 86 11.69 5.01 -5.35
C THR A 86 11.36 3.97 -6.42
N LYS A 87 11.16 2.69 -6.07
CA LYS A 87 10.80 1.66 -7.06
C LYS A 87 9.29 1.64 -7.36
N ASN A 88 8.44 1.93 -6.38
CA ASN A 88 7.01 2.17 -6.63
C ASN A 88 6.79 3.35 -7.60
N LEU A 89 7.67 4.37 -7.55
CA LEU A 89 7.67 5.51 -8.47
C LEU A 89 8.00 5.13 -9.93
N LEU A 90 8.69 4.01 -10.15
CA LEU A 90 9.06 3.52 -11.48
C LEU A 90 8.03 2.53 -12.05
N ALA A 91 7.06 2.08 -11.24
CA ALA A 91 6.07 1.06 -11.59
C ALA A 91 4.65 1.62 -11.85
N GLY A 92 4.42 2.94 -11.73
CA GLY A 92 3.13 3.62 -11.95
C GLY A 92 3.28 5.14 -12.13
N PRO A 93 2.23 5.88 -12.55
CA PRO A 93 2.32 7.20 -13.22
C PRO A 93 3.19 8.28 -12.55
N PRO A 94 3.78 9.18 -13.35
CA PRO A 94 5.09 9.80 -13.09
C PRO A 94 5.03 10.84 -11.97
N ALA A 95 6.18 11.08 -11.34
CA ALA A 95 6.57 12.14 -10.38
C ALA A 95 5.61 13.32 -10.06
N ALA A 96 4.83 13.81 -11.03
CA ALA A 96 3.80 14.83 -10.87
C ALA A 96 2.76 14.54 -9.77
N MET A 97 2.42 13.28 -9.51
CA MET A 97 1.53 12.94 -8.39
C MET A 97 2.21 13.12 -7.02
N MET A 98 3.49 12.74 -6.92
CA MET A 98 4.29 12.96 -5.71
C MET A 98 4.50 14.44 -5.41
N ASP A 99 4.75 15.26 -6.43
CA ASP A 99 4.85 16.71 -6.26
C ASP A 99 3.52 17.29 -5.75
N ARG A 100 2.38 16.82 -6.26
CA ARG A 100 1.06 17.25 -5.78
C ARG A 100 0.80 16.86 -4.32
N VAL A 101 1.19 15.65 -3.92
CA VAL A 101 1.11 15.19 -2.52
C VAL A 101 2.03 16.02 -1.62
N ARG A 102 3.27 16.27 -2.05
CA ARG A 102 4.24 17.10 -1.33
C ARG A 102 3.74 18.53 -1.19
N ASP A 103 3.14 19.09 -2.24
CA ASP A 103 2.54 20.42 -2.25
C ASP A 103 1.35 20.48 -1.29
N MET A 104 0.47 19.48 -1.29
CA MET A 104 -0.65 19.41 -0.34
C MET A 104 -0.19 19.33 1.12
N ILE A 105 0.87 18.57 1.41
CA ILE A 105 1.46 18.46 2.77
C ILE A 105 2.12 19.79 3.17
N ARG A 106 2.82 20.45 2.25
CA ARG A 106 3.46 21.76 2.46
C ARG A 106 2.42 22.86 2.69
N ASP A 107 1.41 22.95 1.84
CA ASP A 107 0.29 23.88 2.00
C ASP A 107 -0.46 23.68 3.31
N ALA A 108 -0.62 22.42 3.76
CA ALA A 108 -1.25 22.09 5.03
C ALA A 108 -0.40 22.50 6.25
N ARG A 109 0.93 22.52 6.10
CA ARG A 109 1.87 22.99 7.15
C ARG A 109 1.92 24.51 7.23
N ASP A 110 1.77 25.20 6.10
CA ASP A 110 1.89 26.66 6.03
C ASP A 110 0.56 27.40 6.39
N LYS A 111 -0.56 26.66 6.49
CA LYS A 111 -1.90 27.18 6.83
C LYS A 111 -2.37 26.84 8.26
N GLY A 112 -1.50 26.28 9.10
CA GLY A 112 -1.75 26.02 10.53
C GLY A 112 -0.83 26.87 11.40
#